data_AF-A0A1Q6Q7U2-F1
#
_entry.id   AF-A0A1Q6Q7U2-F1
#
_cell.length_a   1.000
_cell.length_b   1.000
_cell.length_c   1.000
_cell.angle_alpha   90.00
_cell.angle_beta   90.00
_cell.angle_gamma   90.00
#
_symmetry.space_group_name_H-M   'P 1'
#
loop_
_entity.id
_entity.type
_entity.pdbx_description
1 polymer ?
#
loop_
_entity_poly.entity_id
_entity_poly.type
_entity_poly.pdbx_seq_one_letter_code
_entity_poly.pdbx_strand_id
1 'polypeptide(L)'
;MGFVETLIFRNGGIPTPEMLAEDPLCVSVSDNTHWPVDRDAFRGQPPEGIEMDLQDNFAARLCYKVWAGNMTHCGQAFYGRMYGYTYAYEAALNPYIFKNNALAKREASFGICTEYHAPQELL
;
A
#
# COMPACT_ATOMS: atom_id res chain seq x y z
N MET A 1 4.90 -10.91 -26.02
CA MET A 1 4.54 -9.75 -25.18
C MET A 1 4.08 -10.27 -23.83
N GLY A 2 4.82 -9.99 -22.76
CA GLY A 2 4.39 -10.28 -21.38
C GLY A 2 3.82 -9.01 -20.75
N PHE A 3 2.70 -9.13 -20.04
CA PHE A 3 2.14 -8.05 -19.24
C PHE A 3 2.34 -8.46 -17.78
N VAL A 4 3.33 -7.87 -17.13
CA VAL A 4 3.74 -8.23 -15.77
C VAL A 4 3.15 -7.22 -14.80
N GLU A 5 2.29 -7.67 -13.91
CA GLU A 5 1.69 -6.81 -12.90
C GLU A 5 2.71 -6.44 -11.83
N THR A 6 2.56 -5.24 -11.27
CA THR A 6 3.40 -4.74 -10.18
C THR A 6 2.52 -4.09 -9.13
N LEU A 7 2.98 -4.10 -7.89
CA LEU A 7 2.29 -3.51 -6.76
C LEU A 7 3.16 -2.41 -6.20
N ILE A 8 2.78 -1.17 -6.46
CA ILE A 8 3.52 -0.01 -5.97
C ILE A 8 2.99 0.38 -4.58
N PHE A 9 3.89 0.41 -3.61
CA PHE A 9 3.57 0.69 -2.21
C PHE A 9 4.56 1.66 -1.59
N ARG A 10 4.51 2.93 -1.99
CA ARG A 10 5.32 4.00 -1.39
C ARG A 10 4.44 5.20 -1.07
N ASN A 11 4.48 5.64 0.19
CA ASN A 11 3.76 6.84 0.58
C ASN A 11 4.54 8.07 0.11
N GLY A 12 3.82 9.05 -0.42
CA GLY A 12 4.36 10.34 -0.84
C GLY A 12 3.65 11.47 -0.11
N GLY A 13 4.43 12.44 0.36
CA GLY A 13 3.94 13.72 0.85
C GLY A 13 4.23 14.82 -0.16
N ILE A 14 3.51 15.93 -0.05
CA ILE A 14 3.88 17.16 -0.78
C ILE A 14 5.10 17.74 -0.06
N PRO A 15 6.24 17.96 -0.75
CA PRO A 15 7.39 18.64 -0.14
C PRO A 15 7.00 20.01 0.41
N THR A 16 7.64 20.45 1.50
CA THR A 16 7.35 21.77 2.07
C THR A 16 7.93 22.88 1.20
N PRO A 17 7.43 24.13 1.31
CA PRO A 17 8.02 25.27 0.61
C PRO A 17 9.53 25.42 0.83
N GLU A 18 10.02 25.10 2.03
CA GLU A 18 11.44 25.13 2.38
C GLU A 18 12.23 24.06 1.61
N MET A 19 11.70 22.84 1.53
CA MET A 19 12.31 21.76 0.74
C MET A 19 12.40 22.12 -0.75
N LEU A 20 11.32 22.71 -1.30
CA LEU A 20 11.27 23.12 -2.71
C LEU A 20 12.16 24.33 -3.02
N ALA A 21 12.40 25.18 -2.03
CA ALA A 21 13.34 26.30 -2.17
C ALA A 21 14.80 25.83 -2.22
N GLU A 22 15.11 24.71 -1.55
CA GLU A 22 16.43 24.07 -1.61
C GLU A 22 16.61 23.30 -2.92
N ASP A 23 15.65 22.45 -3.28
CA ASP A 23 15.63 21.71 -4.55
C ASP A 23 14.20 21.64 -5.11
N PRO A 24 13.92 22.33 -6.25
CA PRO A 24 12.59 22.33 -6.85
C PRO A 24 12.18 20.96 -7.44
N LEU A 25 13.11 20.01 -7.56
CA LEU A 25 12.86 18.64 -8.02
C LEU A 25 12.79 17.62 -6.88
N CYS A 26 12.88 18.05 -5.62
CA CYS A 26 12.85 17.13 -4.50
C CYS A 26 11.53 16.36 -4.40
N VAL A 27 11.61 15.15 -3.83
CA VAL A 27 10.45 14.30 -3.55
C VAL A 27 10.43 13.94 -2.06
N SER A 28 9.25 13.99 -1.45
CA SER A 28 9.04 13.59 -0.06
C SER A 28 8.31 12.25 -0.05
N VAL A 29 9.03 11.18 0.30
CA VAL A 29 8.50 9.81 0.24
C VAL A 29 8.95 8.98 1.44
N SER A 30 8.22 7.93 1.76
CA SER A 30 8.64 6.94 2.76
C SER A 30 9.87 6.16 2.29
N ASP A 31 10.59 5.59 3.26
CA ASP A 31 11.79 4.77 3.09
C ASP A 31 11.54 3.39 2.46
N ASN A 32 10.28 2.95 2.29
CA ASN A 32 9.96 1.68 1.63
C ASN A 32 10.55 1.61 0.20
N THR A 33 11.39 0.61 -0.05
CA THR A 33 12.02 0.30 -1.35
C THR A 33 11.47 -0.97 -2.00
N HIS A 34 10.57 -1.69 -1.34
CA HIS A 34 10.00 -2.94 -1.86
C HIS A 34 9.26 -2.71 -3.18
N TRP A 35 9.55 -3.57 -4.16
CA TRP A 35 8.91 -3.57 -5.47
C TRP A 35 8.39 -4.96 -5.79
N PRO A 36 7.18 -5.31 -5.32
CA PRO A 36 6.52 -6.55 -5.71
C PRO A 36 6.17 -6.60 -7.19
N VAL A 37 6.53 -7.72 -7.80
CA VAL A 37 6.31 -8.01 -9.22
C VAL A 37 5.74 -9.42 -9.37
N ASP A 38 4.76 -9.58 -10.26
CA ASP A 38 4.16 -10.88 -10.55
C ASP A 38 5.18 -11.80 -11.22
N ARG A 39 5.66 -12.78 -10.46
CA ARG A 39 6.64 -13.76 -10.93
C ARG A 39 6.09 -14.61 -12.08
N ASP A 40 4.82 -14.95 -12.02
CA ASP A 40 4.22 -15.95 -12.91
C ASP A 40 3.76 -15.32 -14.24
N ALA A 41 3.69 -13.98 -14.30
CA ALA A 41 3.34 -13.22 -15.51
C ALA A 41 4.50 -12.99 -16.50
N PHE A 42 5.75 -13.30 -16.10
CA PHE A 42 6.90 -13.16 -16.99
C PHE A 42 6.82 -14.11 -18.18
N ARG A 43 7.13 -13.60 -19.38
CA ARG A 43 7.42 -14.43 -20.55
C ARG A 43 8.93 -14.52 -20.72
N GLY A 44 9.50 -15.66 -20.33
CA GLY A 44 10.95 -15.85 -20.23
C GLY A 44 11.44 -15.58 -18.81
N GLN A 45 12.75 -15.44 -18.66
CA GLN A 45 13.35 -15.15 -17.34
C GLN A 45 13.14 -13.67 -16.97
N PRO A 46 12.88 -13.36 -15.69
CA PRO A 46 12.97 -12.00 -15.19
C PRO A 46 14.35 -11.37 -15.48
N PRO A 47 14.43 -10.05 -15.72
CA PRO A 47 15.70 -9.38 -15.98
C PRO A 47 16.68 -9.53 -14.80
N GLU A 48 17.93 -9.84 -15.13
CA GLU A 48 19.02 -9.94 -14.15
C GLU A 48 19.49 -8.55 -13.70
N GLY A 49 19.98 -8.45 -12.45
CA GLY A 49 20.55 -7.22 -11.91
C GLY A 49 19.54 -6.15 -11.48
N ILE A 50 18.23 -6.45 -11.54
CA ILE A 50 17.17 -5.57 -11.05
C ILE A 50 16.61 -6.15 -9.75
N GLU A 51 16.62 -5.34 -8.68
CA GLU A 51 16.02 -5.72 -7.40
C GLU A 51 14.49 -5.67 -7.51
N MET A 52 13.87 -6.84 -7.51
CA MET A 52 12.42 -7.04 -7.56
C MET A 52 12.01 -8.08 -6.54
N ASP A 53 10.91 -7.83 -5.83
CA ASP A 53 10.29 -8.82 -4.97
C ASP A 53 9.36 -9.69 -5.82
N LEU A 54 9.91 -10.76 -6.41
CA LEU A 54 9.14 -11.69 -7.24
C LEU A 54 8.14 -12.48 -6.37
N GLN A 55 6.85 -12.21 -6.54
CA GLN A 55 5.78 -12.77 -5.73
C GLN A 55 4.77 -13.58 -6.56
N ASP A 56 4.17 -14.58 -5.92
CA ASP A 56 2.98 -15.29 -6.43
C ASP A 56 1.69 -14.72 -5.87
N ASN A 57 0.57 -15.29 -6.34
CA ASN A 57 -0.77 -14.96 -5.88
C ASN A 57 -1.06 -13.46 -6.02
N PHE A 58 -0.56 -12.87 -7.11
CA PHE A 58 -0.47 -11.43 -7.27
C PHE A 58 -1.86 -10.77 -7.26
N ALA A 59 -2.88 -11.44 -7.80
CA ALA A 59 -4.26 -11.00 -7.74
C ALA A 59 -4.77 -10.84 -6.28
N ALA A 60 -4.45 -11.79 -5.39
CA ALA A 60 -4.83 -11.70 -3.97
C ALA A 60 -4.12 -10.52 -3.27
N ARG A 61 -2.83 -10.31 -3.58
CA ARG A 61 -2.03 -9.22 -3.04
C ARG A 61 -2.48 -7.85 -3.53
N LEU A 62 -2.82 -7.73 -4.81
CA LEU A 62 -3.43 -6.51 -5.39
C LEU A 62 -4.77 -6.21 -4.73
N CYS A 63 -5.62 -7.23 -4.58
CA CYS A 63 -6.91 -7.10 -3.92
C CYS A 63 -6.72 -6.61 -2.47
N TYR A 64 -5.78 -7.18 -1.73
CA TYR A 64 -5.42 -6.72 -0.39
C TYR A 64 -4.89 -5.29 -0.36
N LYS A 65 -4.00 -4.91 -1.28
CA LYS A 65 -3.50 -3.53 -1.37
C LYS A 65 -4.65 -2.53 -1.44
N VAL A 66 -5.67 -2.82 -2.25
CA VAL A 66 -6.82 -1.93 -2.43
C VAL A 66 -7.78 -2.02 -1.24
N TRP A 67 -8.27 -3.21 -0.92
CA TRP A 67 -9.37 -3.39 0.03
C TRP A 67 -8.95 -3.39 1.49
N ALA A 68 -7.68 -3.65 1.78
CA ALA A 68 -7.11 -3.55 3.12
C ALA A 68 -6.27 -2.27 3.27
N GLY A 69 -5.29 -2.07 2.37
CA GLY A 69 -4.37 -0.94 2.39
C GLY A 69 -5.04 0.42 2.10
N ASN A 70 -5.51 0.64 0.87
CA ASN A 70 -6.15 1.90 0.47
C ASN A 70 -7.39 2.20 1.32
N MET A 71 -8.19 1.17 1.64
CA MET A 71 -9.35 1.32 2.52
C MET A 71 -8.97 1.86 3.91
N THR A 72 -7.84 1.40 4.49
CA THR A 72 -7.33 1.96 5.75
C THR A 72 -7.02 3.45 5.62
N HIS A 73 -6.39 3.87 4.52
CA HIS A 73 -6.13 5.29 4.24
C HIS A 73 -7.43 6.10 4.11
N CYS A 74 -8.45 5.56 3.44
CA CYS A 74 -9.77 6.19 3.34
C CYS A 74 -10.42 6.36 4.73
N GLY A 75 -10.37 5.32 5.56
CA GLY A 75 -10.86 5.38 6.93
C GLY A 75 -10.13 6.44 7.76
N GLN A 76 -8.80 6.47 7.71
CA GLN A 76 -7.99 7.51 8.36
C GLN A 76 -8.37 8.92 7.89
N ALA A 77 -8.54 9.11 6.58
CA ALA A 77 -8.87 10.42 6.02
C ALA A 77 -10.27 10.90 6.43
N PHE A 78 -11.29 10.04 6.32
CA PHE A 78 -12.67 10.43 6.62
C PHE A 78 -12.90 10.66 8.11
N TYR A 79 -12.48 9.73 8.97
CA TYR A 79 -12.56 9.97 10.41
C TYR A 79 -11.63 11.09 10.82
N GLY A 80 -10.42 11.16 10.27
CA GLY A 80 -9.48 12.24 10.57
C GLY A 80 -10.09 13.61 10.35
N ARG A 81 -10.75 13.80 9.19
CA ARG A 81 -11.47 15.04 8.90
C ARG A 81 -12.61 15.31 9.88
N MET A 82 -13.37 14.28 10.25
CA MET A 82 -14.47 14.39 11.24
C MET A 82 -13.96 14.84 12.62
N TYR A 83 -12.80 14.35 13.05
CA TYR A 83 -12.17 14.70 14.32
C TYR A 83 -11.32 15.98 14.25
N GLY A 84 -11.23 16.63 13.09
CA GLY A 84 -10.48 17.88 12.91
C GLY A 84 -8.97 17.71 12.72
N TYR A 85 -8.49 16.51 12.43
CA TYR A 85 -7.09 16.27 12.11
C TYR A 85 -6.74 16.74 10.69
N THR A 86 -5.51 17.20 10.54
CA THR A 86 -4.94 17.71 9.30
C THR A 86 -4.10 16.64 8.61
N TYR A 87 -3.33 15.87 9.37
CA TYR A 87 -2.39 14.88 8.85
C TYR A 87 -2.82 13.45 9.15
N ALA A 88 -2.50 12.53 8.23
CA ALA A 88 -2.83 11.12 8.38
C ALA A 88 -2.24 10.49 9.66
N TYR A 89 -1.04 10.91 10.08
CA TYR A 89 -0.42 10.40 11.30
C TYR A 89 -1.19 10.82 12.57
N GLU A 90 -1.81 12.00 12.59
CA GLU A 90 -2.65 12.44 13.71
C GLU A 90 -3.87 11.55 13.84
N ALA A 91 -4.54 11.27 12.71
CA ALA A 91 -5.66 10.34 12.65
C ALA A 91 -5.25 8.92 13.05
N ALA A 92 -4.05 8.47 12.67
CA ALA A 92 -3.53 7.15 13.02
C ALA A 92 -3.31 6.96 14.53
N LEU A 93 -3.02 8.05 15.25
CA LEU A 93 -2.83 8.03 16.70
C LEU A 93 -4.14 8.03 17.49
N ASN A 94 -5.28 8.33 16.86
CA ASN A 94 -6.58 8.29 17.52
C ASN A 94 -7.02 6.82 17.74
N PRO A 95 -7.25 6.38 18.99
CA PRO A 95 -7.55 4.97 19.29
C PRO A 95 -8.83 4.45 18.63
N TYR A 96 -9.83 5.32 18.44
CA TYR A 96 -11.08 4.96 17.77
C TYR A 96 -10.84 4.67 16.29
N ILE A 97 -10.13 5.57 15.60
CA ILE A 97 -9.79 5.43 14.17
C ILE A 97 -8.92 4.19 13.96
N PHE A 98 -7.89 4.02 14.78
CA PHE A 98 -7.01 2.86 14.74
C PHE A 98 -7.80 1.55 14.87
N LYS A 99 -8.64 1.43 15.90
CA LYS A 99 -9.44 0.22 16.14
C LYS A 99 -10.40 -0.06 14.99
N ASN A 100 -11.10 0.96 14.49
CA ASN A 100 -12.07 0.78 13.42
C ASN A 100 -11.40 0.29 12.12
N ASN A 101 -10.27 0.90 11.75
CA ASN A 101 -9.50 0.46 10.59
C ASN A 101 -8.95 -0.95 10.76
N ALA A 102 -8.47 -1.33 11.94
CA ALA A 102 -8.00 -2.68 12.19
C ALA A 102 -9.11 -3.73 12.01
N LEU A 103 -10.34 -3.43 12.45
CA LEU A 103 -11.49 -4.30 12.30
C LEU A 103 -11.94 -4.40 10.83
N ALA A 104 -12.06 -3.26 10.13
CA ALA A 104 -12.39 -3.24 8.70
C ALA A 104 -11.33 -3.97 7.86
N LYS A 105 -10.04 -3.81 8.21
CA LYS A 105 -8.93 -4.51 7.55
C LYS A 105 -9.06 -6.02 7.72
N ARG A 106 -9.44 -6.47 8.92
CA ARG A 106 -9.68 -7.89 9.20
C ARG A 106 -10.83 -8.46 8.38
N GLU A 107 -11.93 -7.72 8.25
CA GLU A 107 -13.08 -8.11 7.41
C GLU A 107 -12.67 -8.24 5.93
N ALA A 108 -11.95 -7.24 5.41
CA ALA A 108 -11.42 -7.29 4.04
C ALA A 108 -10.47 -8.47 3.84
N SER A 109 -9.53 -8.68 4.77
CA SER A 109 -8.56 -9.79 4.71
C SER A 109 -9.27 -11.15 4.69
N PHE A 110 -10.29 -11.33 5.52
CA PHE A 110 -11.10 -12.55 5.52
C PHE A 110 -11.77 -12.80 4.16
N GLY A 111 -12.37 -11.77 3.57
CA GLY A 111 -13.00 -11.87 2.25
C GLY A 111 -11.98 -12.25 1.16
N ILE A 112 -10.80 -11.63 1.17
CA ILE A 112 -9.73 -11.91 0.20
C ILE A 112 -9.19 -13.33 0.37
N CYS A 113 -8.86 -13.75 1.60
CA CYS A 113 -8.38 -15.12 1.86
C CYS A 113 -9.39 -16.16 1.38
N THR A 114 -10.69 -15.90 1.58
CA THR A 114 -11.76 -16.80 1.15
C THR A 114 -11.87 -16.88 -0.38
N GLU A 115 -11.88 -15.73 -1.07
CA GLU A 115 -12.00 -15.66 -2.53
C GLU A 115 -10.81 -16.31 -3.24
N TYR A 116 -9.60 -15.98 -2.80
CA TYR A 116 -8.37 -16.42 -3.45
C TYR A 116 -7.80 -17.72 -2.87
N HIS A 117 -8.47 -18.33 -1.89
CA HIS A 117 -7.99 -19.53 -1.19
C HIS A 117 -6.56 -19.36 -0.64
N ALA A 118 -6.23 -18.15 -0.21
CA ALA A 118 -4.90 -17.76 0.24
C ALA A 118 -4.81 -17.76 1.77
N PRO A 119 -3.69 -18.22 2.36
CA PRO A 119 -3.47 -18.14 3.80
C PRO A 119 -3.30 -16.67 4.21
N GLN A 120 -3.69 -16.32 5.43
CA GLN A 120 -3.64 -14.93 5.90
C GLN A 120 -2.19 -14.42 5.99
N GLU A 121 -1.23 -15.30 6.24
CA GLU A 121 0.21 -15.01 6.27
C GLU A 121 0.75 -14.52 4.91
N LEU A 122 -0.01 -14.74 3.83
CA LEU A 122 0.33 -14.28 2.49
C LEU A 122 0.02 -12.78 2.30
N LEU A 123 -0.89 -12.21 3.10
CA LEU A 123 -1.43 -10.84 3.00
C LEU A 123 -0.84 -9.89 4.07
#